data_AF-A0DEY9-F1
#
_entry.id   AF-A0DEY9-F1
#
_cell.length_a   1.000
_cell.length_b   1.000
_cell.length_c   1.000
_cell.angle_alpha   90.00
_cell.angle_beta   90.00
_cell.angle_gamma   90.00
#
_symmetry.space_group_name_H-M   'P 1'
#
loop_
_entity.id
_entity.type
_entity.pdbx_description
1 polymer ?
#
loop_
_entity_poly.entity_id
_entity_poly.type
_entity_poly.pdbx_seq_one_letter_code
_entity_poly.pdbx_strand_id
1 'polypeptide(L)'
;MINQQVFEQLNSILFKQKFENQIKNMYPTQKNLEFKFIVLKKIETQITKNQKKITKYWIADETGSAFLNLHDMDESAISPGDVCVMVGAYTNLFKGMMNIHQGKNGIFKKVSEFDLQYSTYPNHSLKNWGNDQQTTQI
;
A
#
# COMPACT_ATOMS: atom_id res chain seq x y z
N MET A 1 -18.15 24.13 -1.87
CA MET A 1 -16.79 24.27 -2.45
C MET A 1 -15.80 24.17 -1.31
N ILE A 2 -14.88 23.21 -1.34
CA ILE A 2 -13.83 23.12 -0.31
C ILE A 2 -12.89 24.31 -0.52
N ASN A 3 -12.61 25.04 0.56
CA ASN A 3 -11.66 26.15 0.56
C ASN A 3 -10.26 25.62 0.19
N GLN A 4 -9.63 26.18 -0.86
CA GLN A 4 -8.30 25.79 -1.33
C GLN A 4 -7.25 25.82 -0.21
N GLN A 5 -7.34 26.80 0.70
CA GLN A 5 -6.46 26.89 1.86
C GLN A 5 -6.60 25.70 2.81
N VAL A 6 -7.82 25.19 2.99
CA VAL A 6 -8.09 24.01 3.82
C VAL A 6 -7.52 22.75 3.16
N PHE A 7 -7.60 22.65 1.83
CA PHE A 7 -7.02 21.52 1.09
C PHE A 7 -5.49 21.46 1.23
N GLU A 8 -4.81 22.60 1.08
CA GLU A 8 -3.35 22.67 1.26
C GLU A 8 -2.93 22.38 2.70
N GLN A 9 -3.68 22.88 3.69
CA GLN A 9 -3.45 22.54 5.09
C GLN A 9 -3.57 21.04 5.34
N LEU A 10 -4.60 20.38 4.79
CA LEU A 10 -4.78 18.93 4.91
C LEU A 10 -3.63 18.15 4.26
N ASN A 11 -3.15 18.59 3.09
CA ASN A 11 -1.99 17.96 2.45
C ASN A 11 -0.72 18.11 3.30
N SER A 12 -0.47 19.31 3.84
CA SER A 12 0.65 19.52 4.77
C SER A 12 0.53 18.64 6.03
N ILE A 13 -0.67 18.43 6.54
CA ILE A 13 -0.89 17.56 7.71
C ILE A 13 -0.56 16.11 7.35
N LEU A 14 -1.13 15.58 6.26
CA LEU A 14 -0.87 14.20 5.81
C LEU A 14 0.62 13.98 5.48
N PHE A 15 1.27 14.99 4.91
CA PHE A 15 2.70 14.95 4.62
C PHE A 15 3.55 14.83 5.89
N LYS A 16 3.24 15.58 6.94
CA LYS A 16 3.97 15.56 8.22
C LYS A 16 3.49 14.47 9.18
N GLN A 17 2.34 13.87 8.93
CA GLN A 17 1.78 12.81 9.77
C GLN A 17 2.72 11.62 9.81
N LYS A 18 3.00 11.17 11.03
CA LYS A 18 3.63 9.89 11.31
C LYS A 18 2.55 8.82 11.22
N PHE A 19 2.79 7.82 10.38
CA PHE A 19 1.91 6.66 10.25
C PHE A 19 2.39 5.56 11.18
N GLU A 20 1.45 4.85 11.81
CA GLU A 20 1.79 3.81 12.78
C GLU A 20 2.37 2.55 12.13
N ASN A 21 1.96 2.21 10.91
CA ASN A 21 2.40 0.99 10.25
C ASN A 21 3.56 1.25 9.28
N GLN A 22 4.61 0.45 9.42
CA GLN A 22 5.73 0.33 8.47
C GLN A 22 5.62 -1.01 7.75
N ILE A 23 6.04 -1.07 6.48
CA ILE A 23 5.96 -2.27 5.64
C ILE A 23 6.66 -3.46 6.31
N LYS A 24 7.81 -3.25 6.97
CA LYS A 24 8.55 -4.36 7.62
C LYS A 24 7.78 -5.08 8.73
N ASN A 25 6.83 -4.39 9.35
CA ASN A 25 6.06 -4.88 10.49
C ASN A 25 4.71 -5.48 10.03
N MET A 26 4.38 -5.41 8.75
CA MET A 26 3.17 -6.00 8.21
C MET A 26 3.30 -7.52 8.12
N TYR A 27 2.22 -8.22 8.42
CA TYR A 27 2.12 -9.68 8.32
C TYR A 27 0.80 -10.08 7.64
N PRO A 28 0.66 -11.30 7.09
CA PRO A 28 -0.55 -11.73 6.42
C PRO A 28 -1.81 -11.63 7.29
N THR A 29 -2.95 -11.35 6.68
CA THR A 29 -4.29 -11.26 7.32
C THR A 29 -4.49 -10.07 8.28
N GLN A 30 -3.51 -9.15 8.36
CA GLN A 30 -3.61 -7.91 9.12
C GLN A 30 -4.63 -6.95 8.48
N LYS A 31 -5.37 -6.21 9.31
CA LYS A 31 -6.42 -5.28 8.88
C LYS A 31 -6.16 -3.89 9.45
N ASN A 32 -6.91 -2.90 8.94
CA ASN A 32 -6.90 -1.51 9.40
C ASN A 32 -5.51 -0.87 9.33
N LEU A 33 -4.77 -1.18 8.27
CA LEU A 33 -3.44 -0.62 8.05
C LEU A 33 -3.55 0.84 7.59
N GLU A 34 -2.72 1.69 8.19
CA GLU A 34 -2.41 3.03 7.72
C GLU A 34 -0.91 3.22 7.52
N PHE A 35 -0.49 3.67 6.34
CA PHE A 35 0.92 3.84 6.02
C PHE A 35 1.14 4.79 4.85
N LYS A 36 2.34 5.35 4.78
CA LYS A 36 2.83 6.19 3.70
C LYS A 36 3.89 5.42 2.91
N PHE A 37 3.88 5.55 1.59
CA PHE A 37 4.78 4.82 0.72
C PHE A 37 5.04 5.60 -0.57
N ILE A 38 6.14 5.27 -1.23
CA ILE A 38 6.43 5.69 -2.59
C ILE A 38 6.06 4.58 -3.58
N VAL A 39 5.51 4.95 -4.72
CA VAL A 39 5.23 4.04 -5.83
C VAL A 39 6.50 3.84 -6.65
N LEU A 40 6.96 2.60 -6.77
CA LEU A 40 8.15 2.28 -7.56
C LEU A 40 7.80 1.93 -9.01
N LYS A 41 6.80 1.08 -9.20
CA LYS A 41 6.44 0.58 -10.54
C LYS A 41 5.06 -0.09 -10.55
N LYS A 42 4.31 0.07 -11.65
CA LYS A 42 3.16 -0.78 -12.00
C LYS A 42 3.65 -2.15 -12.48
N ILE A 43 3.19 -3.22 -11.84
CA ILE A 43 3.59 -4.60 -12.15
C ILE A 43 2.66 -5.22 -13.19
N GLU A 44 1.37 -5.27 -12.91
CA GLU A 44 0.37 -5.89 -13.77
C GLU A 44 -1.03 -5.32 -13.51
N THR A 45 -1.92 -5.47 -14.47
CA THR A 45 -3.36 -5.23 -14.30
C THR A 45 -4.09 -6.51 -14.67
N GLN A 46 -5.04 -6.93 -13.84
CA GLN A 46 -5.91 -8.09 -14.08
C GLN A 46 -7.38 -7.67 -13.96
N ILE A 47 -8.24 -8.29 -14.78
CA ILE A 47 -9.70 -8.14 -14.68
C ILE A 47 -10.24 -9.41 -14.05
N THR A 48 -10.94 -9.25 -12.92
CA THR A 48 -11.57 -10.37 -12.21
C THR A 48 -12.78 -10.89 -12.97
N LYS A 49 -13.27 -12.09 -12.61
CA LYS A 49 -14.52 -12.66 -13.16
C LYS A 49 -15.72 -11.73 -13.02
N ASN A 50 -15.74 -10.87 -12.01
CA ASN A 50 -16.80 -9.90 -11.75
C ASN A 50 -16.56 -8.55 -12.46
N GLN A 51 -15.70 -8.52 -13.48
CA GLN A 51 -15.30 -7.33 -14.26
C GLN A 51 -14.65 -6.21 -13.44
N LYS A 52 -14.21 -6.49 -12.20
CA LYS A 52 -13.43 -5.54 -11.40
C LYS A 52 -11.98 -5.54 -11.83
N LYS A 53 -11.40 -4.35 -11.94
CA LYS A 53 -10.00 -4.16 -12.30
C LYS A 53 -9.14 -4.17 -11.03
N ILE A 54 -8.07 -4.95 -11.05
CA ILE A 54 -7.06 -4.97 -9.99
C ILE A 54 -5.72 -4.63 -10.62
N THR A 55 -5.08 -3.57 -10.13
CA THR A 55 -3.74 -3.18 -10.58
C THR A 55 -2.76 -3.35 -9.43
N LYS A 56 -1.70 -4.12 -9.69
CA LYS A 56 -0.62 -4.38 -8.75
C LYS A 56 0.51 -3.40 -8.94
N TYR A 57 0.96 -2.80 -7.84
CA TYR A 57 2.10 -1.90 -7.77
C TYR A 57 3.16 -2.48 -6.84
N TRP A 58 4.42 -2.22 -7.18
CA TRP A 58 5.53 -2.34 -6.25
C TRP A 58 5.72 -1.00 -5.55
N ILE A 59 5.66 -1.02 -4.23
CA ILE A 59 5.71 0.15 -3.36
C ILE A 59 6.80 -0.02 -2.30
N ALA A 60 7.28 1.08 -1.73
CA ALA A 60 8.27 1.04 -0.67
C ALA A 60 8.11 2.14 0.37
N ASP A 61 8.66 1.88 1.55
CA ASP A 61 8.97 2.84 2.61
C ASP A 61 10.44 2.66 3.03
N GLU A 62 10.90 3.39 4.04
CA GLU A 62 12.29 3.32 4.52
C GLU A 62 12.68 1.93 5.07
N THR A 63 11.70 1.06 5.33
CA THR A 63 11.88 -0.25 5.95
C THR A 63 11.86 -1.42 4.96
N GLY A 64 11.61 -1.14 3.69
CA GLY A 64 11.60 -2.13 2.62
C GLY A 64 10.44 -1.92 1.67
N SER A 65 10.14 -2.95 0.89
CA SER A 65 9.15 -2.88 -0.18
C SER A 65 8.11 -3.99 -0.09
N ALA A 66 6.98 -3.81 -0.79
CA ALA A 66 5.91 -4.80 -0.87
C ALA A 66 5.06 -4.60 -2.13
N PHE A 67 4.20 -5.58 -2.43
CA PHE A 67 3.18 -5.47 -3.47
C PHE A 67 1.85 -4.97 -2.91
N LEU A 68 1.29 -3.97 -3.58
CA LEU A 68 -0.01 -3.37 -3.29
C LEU A 68 -0.96 -3.60 -4.47
N ASN A 69 -2.15 -4.13 -4.19
CA ASN A 69 -3.25 -4.27 -5.13
C ASN A 69 -4.29 -3.16 -4.90
N LEU A 70 -4.52 -2.34 -5.93
CA LEU A 70 -5.56 -1.33 -5.95
C LEU A 70 -6.73 -1.78 -6.81
N HIS A 71 -7.94 -1.40 -6.41
CA HIS A 71 -9.19 -1.84 -7.04
C HIS A 71 -9.83 -0.68 -7.80
N ASP A 72 -10.20 -0.93 -9.06
CA ASP A 72 -10.98 -0.01 -9.90
C ASP A 72 -10.40 1.42 -10.00
N MET A 73 -9.06 1.53 -9.93
CA MET A 73 -8.34 2.79 -10.04
C MET A 73 -8.07 3.18 -11.51
N ASP A 74 -8.16 4.48 -11.77
CA ASP A 74 -7.64 5.09 -13.00
C ASP A 74 -6.11 4.97 -13.03
N GLU A 75 -5.56 4.51 -14.15
CA GLU A 75 -4.11 4.33 -14.30
C GLU A 75 -3.37 5.65 -14.48
N SER A 76 -4.06 6.70 -14.93
CA SER A 76 -3.47 8.03 -15.04
C SER A 76 -3.30 8.72 -13.68
N ALA A 77 -3.97 8.22 -12.63
CA ALA A 77 -3.97 8.82 -11.31
C ALA A 77 -2.71 8.49 -10.48
N ILE A 78 -1.88 7.55 -10.93
CA ILE A 78 -0.70 7.06 -10.19
C ILE A 78 0.49 6.87 -11.13
N SER A 79 1.61 7.48 -10.78
CA SER A 79 2.89 7.35 -11.47
C SER A 79 4.01 6.86 -10.54
N PRO A 80 5.06 6.20 -11.07
CA PRO A 80 6.30 5.99 -10.33
C PRO A 80 6.84 7.30 -9.76
N GLY A 81 7.29 7.29 -8.51
CA GLY A 81 7.74 8.48 -7.79
C GLY A 81 6.66 9.13 -6.92
N ASP A 82 5.38 8.84 -7.16
CA ASP A 82 4.30 9.35 -6.32
C ASP A 82 4.43 8.85 -4.89
N VAL A 83 4.27 9.78 -3.94
CA VAL A 83 4.18 9.47 -2.53
C VAL A 83 2.70 9.50 -2.13
N CYS A 84 2.24 8.39 -1.59
CA CYS A 84 0.85 8.15 -1.29
C CYS A 84 0.64 7.79 0.18
N VAL A 85 -0.55 8.09 0.67
CA VAL A 85 -1.07 7.63 1.95
C VAL A 85 -2.21 6.65 1.71
N MET A 86 -2.20 5.55 2.45
CA MET A 86 -3.28 4.57 2.50
C MET A 86 -3.80 4.46 3.92
N VAL A 87 -5.13 4.41 4.08
CA VAL A 87 -5.82 4.17 5.36
C VAL A 87 -6.88 3.10 5.15
N GLY A 88 -6.98 2.15 6.08
CA GLY A 88 -7.96 1.06 6.01
C GLY A 88 -7.56 -0.04 5.03
N ALA A 89 -6.27 -0.21 4.74
CA ALA A 89 -5.76 -1.35 3.98
C ALA A 89 -5.75 -2.64 4.81
N TYR A 90 -5.56 -3.75 4.12
CA TYR A 90 -5.39 -5.06 4.74
C TYR A 90 -4.39 -5.90 3.95
N THR A 91 -3.85 -6.94 4.57
CA THR A 91 -2.99 -7.92 3.91
C THR A 91 -3.70 -9.26 3.76
N ASN A 92 -3.29 -10.04 2.77
CA ASN A 92 -3.63 -11.46 2.67
C ASN A 92 -2.39 -12.27 2.28
N LEU A 93 -2.54 -13.59 2.29
CA LEU A 93 -1.57 -14.51 1.70
C LEU A 93 -2.14 -15.09 0.42
N PHE A 94 -1.43 -14.93 -0.69
CA PHE A 94 -1.81 -15.54 -1.97
C PHE A 94 -0.59 -16.22 -2.59
N LYS A 95 -0.70 -17.54 -2.81
CA LYS A 95 0.40 -18.39 -3.33
C LYS A 95 1.72 -18.19 -2.56
N GLY A 96 1.65 -18.12 -1.24
CA GLY A 96 2.83 -17.95 -0.37
C GLY A 96 3.37 -16.52 -0.26
N MET A 97 2.82 -15.56 -1.00
CA MET A 97 3.24 -14.15 -0.94
C MET A 97 2.22 -13.30 -0.19
N MET A 98 2.71 -12.44 0.70
CA MET A 98 1.86 -11.43 1.34
C MET A 98 1.53 -10.34 0.32
N ASN A 99 0.25 -10.02 0.14
CA ASN A 99 -0.16 -8.88 -0.69
C ASN A 99 -0.91 -7.88 0.17
N ILE A 100 -0.62 -6.59 -0.01
CA ILE A 100 -1.40 -5.50 0.56
C ILE A 100 -2.55 -5.20 -0.41
N HIS A 101 -3.73 -4.92 0.12
CA HIS A 101 -4.92 -4.57 -0.63
C HIS A 101 -5.54 -3.29 -0.09
N GLN A 102 -6.05 -2.45 -0.99
CA GLN A 102 -6.93 -1.36 -0.61
C GLN A 102 -8.22 -1.93 0.01
N GLY A 103 -8.60 -1.43 1.19
CA GLY A 103 -9.88 -1.77 1.80
C GLY A 103 -11.06 -1.17 1.05
N LYS A 104 -12.23 -1.81 1.14
CA LYS A 104 -13.46 -1.38 0.44
C LYS A 104 -13.84 0.08 0.73
N ASN A 105 -13.65 0.52 1.98
CA ASN A 105 -13.91 1.88 2.44
C ASN A 105 -12.59 2.62 2.79
N GLY A 106 -11.47 2.11 2.29
CA GLY A 106 -10.16 2.67 2.57
C GLY A 106 -9.91 3.95 1.78
N ILE A 107 -9.02 4.80 2.30
CA ILE A 107 -8.60 6.04 1.67
C ILE A 107 -7.26 5.80 0.98
N PHE A 108 -7.17 6.18 -0.29
CA PHE A 108 -5.92 6.26 -1.04
C PHE A 108 -5.75 7.69 -1.54
N LYS A 109 -4.60 8.31 -1.29
CA LYS A 109 -4.35 9.70 -1.70
C LYS A 109 -2.87 9.92 -2.04
N LYS A 110 -2.59 10.49 -3.21
CA LYS A 110 -1.28 11.10 -3.52
C LYS A 110 -1.13 12.37 -2.66
N VAL A 111 -0.01 12.48 -1.96
CA VAL A 111 0.29 13.62 -1.08
C VAL A 111 1.49 14.44 -1.57
N SER A 112 2.40 13.83 -2.33
CA SER A 112 3.60 14.46 -2.86
C SER A 112 4.29 13.56 -3.91
N GLU A 113 5.51 13.90 -4.33
CA GLU A 113 6.28 13.18 -5.35
C GLU A 113 7.79 13.25 -5.04
N PHE A 114 8.49 12.12 -5.17
CA PHE A 114 9.95 11.96 -4.98
C PHE A 114 10.54 12.48 -3.65
N ASP A 115 9.74 12.61 -2.59
CA ASP A 115 10.16 13.22 -1.31
C ASP A 115 10.03 12.29 -0.09
N LEU A 116 10.05 10.97 -0.33
CA LEU A 116 10.05 9.95 0.72
C LEU A 116 11.35 9.12 0.65
N GLN A 117 12.02 8.93 1.79
CA GLN A 117 13.10 7.95 1.90
C GLN A 117 12.53 6.54 1.79
N TYR A 118 13.17 5.67 0.99
CA TYR A 118 12.69 4.31 0.79
C TYR A 118 13.81 3.29 0.64
N SER A 119 13.49 2.02 0.87
CA SER A 119 14.33 0.87 0.54
C SER A 119 13.57 -0.10 -0.35
N THR A 120 14.20 -0.57 -1.44
CA THR A 120 13.63 -1.61 -2.29
C THR A 120 13.83 -3.02 -1.70
N TYR A 121 14.72 -3.19 -0.72
CA TYR A 121 15.07 -4.47 -0.10
C TYR A 121 14.97 -4.43 1.44
N PRO A 122 14.45 -5.49 2.08
CA PRO A 122 13.83 -6.66 1.47
C PRO A 122 12.44 -6.34 0.90
N ASN A 123 11.98 -7.17 -0.05
CA ASN A 123 10.57 -7.18 -0.44
C ASN A 123 9.80 -8.11 0.50
N HIS A 124 9.01 -7.52 1.39
CA HIS A 124 8.25 -8.22 2.44
C HIS A 124 7.10 -9.07 1.88
N SER A 125 6.65 -8.82 0.65
CA SER A 125 5.72 -9.73 -0.04
C SER A 125 6.33 -11.08 -0.39
N LEU A 126 7.66 -11.16 -0.52
CA LEU A 126 8.39 -12.36 -0.94
C LEU A 126 8.99 -13.15 0.24
N LYS A 127 8.76 -12.72 1.49
CA LYS A 127 9.12 -13.50 2.67
C LYS A 127 8.42 -14.87 2.63
N ASN A 128 9.06 -15.88 3.22
CA ASN A 128 8.43 -17.18 3.38
C ASN A 128 7.41 -17.15 4.53
N TRP A 129 6.17 -16.82 4.20
CA TRP A 129 5.07 -16.72 5.17
C TRP A 129 4.37 -18.07 5.46
N GLY A 130 4.64 -19.11 4.66
CA GLY A 130 3.92 -20.39 4.69
C GLY A 130 4.28 -21.29 5.88
N ASN A 131 5.42 -21.04 6.54
CA ASN A 131 5.91 -21.86 7.64
C ASN A 131 5.45 -21.36 9.03
N ASP A 132 4.95 -20.13 9.13
CA ASP A 132 4.62 -19.50 10.42
C ASP A 132 3.18 -19.78 10.89
N GLN A 133 2.37 -20.46 10.07
CA GLN A 133 0.94 -20.74 10.34
C GLN A 133 0.69 -22.14 10.92
N GLN A 134 1.73 -22.96 11.17
CA GLN A 134 1.58 -24.33 11.70
C GLN A 134 1.88 -24.50 13.20
N THR A 135 2.31 -23.46 13.92
CA THR A 135 2.62 -23.56 15.35
C THR A 135 1.64 -22.81 16.25
N THR A 136 0.34 -23.12 16.17
CA THR A 136 -0.58 -22.97 17.32
C THR A 136 -1.78 -23.91 17.20
N GLN A 137 -1.55 -25.20 17.40
CA GLN A 137 -2.56 -26.13 17.94
C GLN A 137 -1.86 -27.13 18.85
N ILE A 138 -1.85 -26.83 20.16
CA ILE A 138 -1.98 -27.81 21.24
C ILE A 138 -2.71 -27.13 22.39
#